data_AF-A0A8J7XQW1-F1
#
_entry.id   AF-A0A8J7XQW1-F1
#
_cell.length_a   1.000
_cell.length_b   1.000
_cell.length_c   1.000
_cell.angle_alpha   90.00
_cell.angle_beta   90.00
_cell.angle_gamma   90.00
#
_symmetry.space_group_name_H-M   'P 1'
#
loop_
_entity.id
_entity.type
_entity.pdbx_description
1 polymer ?
#
loop_
_entity_poly.entity_id
_entity_poly.type
_entity_poly.pdbx_seq_one_letter_code
_entity_poly.pdbx_strand_id
1 'polypeptide(L)'
;MAVTIDYVISYIVTIGATLILSMYFFREYYLKRLRASLAWAAGLLLYGIVQIGHLAVAMVGEVAMGKPAMGGALVILALALTLIYYGTSQLFFSPGSFFREKMSAFVLLICFVLFAVLLATFPTEDFAARIPPYVEPLATLVFLFTGVSFYNVFRRLGPGDPRRRTVLLVSLGWFLVVIDTIYLGFAQGLSRTLDTVINIEHAVAWLLLLYGMALGKAART
;
A
#
# COMPACT_ATOMS: atom_id res chain seq x y z
N MET A 1 -16.04 -0.89 15.97
CA MET A 1 -16.28 0.17 14.97
C MET A 1 -17.49 -0.21 14.13
N ALA A 2 -18.43 0.70 13.89
CA ALA A 2 -19.56 0.40 13.01
C ALA A 2 -19.08 0.44 11.55
N VAL A 3 -19.20 -0.67 10.81
CA VAL A 3 -18.84 -0.71 9.39
C VAL A 3 -19.82 0.15 8.59
N THR A 4 -19.31 1.23 7.99
CA THR A 4 -20.11 2.14 7.16
C THR A 4 -20.02 1.76 5.69
N ILE A 5 -20.96 2.23 4.87
CA ILE A 5 -20.96 1.93 3.43
C ILE A 5 -19.75 2.55 2.72
N ASP A 6 -19.32 3.74 3.14
CA ASP A 6 -18.14 4.43 2.63
C ASP A 6 -16.85 3.65 2.94
N TYR A 7 -16.75 3.06 4.13
CA TYR A 7 -15.65 2.16 4.49
C TYR A 7 -15.60 0.95 3.54
N VAL A 8 -16.72 0.27 3.33
CA VAL A 8 -16.80 -0.89 2.43
C VAL A 8 -16.42 -0.51 0.99
N ILE A 9 -16.95 0.60 0.48
CA ILE A 9 -16.63 1.09 -0.87
C ILE A 9 -15.13 1.38 -1.00
N SER A 10 -14.53 2.06 -0.02
CA SER A 10 -13.11 2.39 -0.01
C SER A 10 -12.23 1.14 -0.12
N TYR A 11 -12.53 0.10 0.66
CA TYR A 11 -11.80 -1.16 0.62
C TYR A 11 -12.04 -1.93 -0.70
N ILE A 12 -13.26 -1.97 -1.22
CA ILE A 12 -13.54 -2.59 -2.53
C ILE A 12 -12.74 -1.91 -3.65
N VAL A 13 -12.71 -0.58 -3.67
CA VAL A 13 -11.94 0.19 -4.66
C VAL A 13 -10.45 -0.09 -4.52
N THR A 14 -9.93 -0.12 -3.28
CA THR A 14 -8.53 -0.44 -2.98
C THR A 14 -8.15 -1.84 -3.45
N ILE A 15 -8.96 -2.85 -3.11
CA ILE A 15 -8.78 -4.24 -3.53
C ILE A 15 -8.82 -4.34 -5.05
N GLY A 16 -9.83 -3.75 -5.70
CA GLY A 16 -9.94 -3.74 -7.15
C GLY A 16 -8.74 -3.09 -7.84
N ALA A 17 -8.34 -1.90 -7.39
CA ALA A 17 -7.21 -1.18 -7.95
C ALA A 17 -5.89 -1.94 -7.79
N THR A 18 -5.62 -2.50 -6.61
CA THR A 18 -4.40 -3.26 -6.33
C THR A 18 -4.32 -4.54 -7.17
N LEU A 19 -5.42 -5.27 -7.33
CA LEU A 19 -5.48 -6.46 -8.19
C LEU A 19 -5.28 -6.12 -9.67
N ILE A 20 -5.95 -5.07 -10.17
CA ILE A 20 -5.79 -4.65 -11.56
C ILE A 20 -4.36 -4.17 -11.84
N LEU A 21 -3.79 -3.36 -10.94
CA LEU A 21 -2.40 -2.92 -11.05
C LEU A 21 -1.43 -4.09 -10.97
N SER A 22 -1.68 -5.05 -10.08
CA SER A 22 -0.89 -6.28 -10.00
C SER A 22 -0.86 -7.03 -11.32
N MET A 23 -2.03 -7.27 -11.94
CA MET A 23 -2.14 -7.91 -13.25
C MET A 23 -1.45 -7.11 -14.35
N TYR A 24 -1.57 -5.78 -14.34
CA TYR A 24 -0.85 -4.89 -15.25
C TYR A 24 0.68 -5.09 -15.14
N PHE A 25 1.22 -5.08 -13.91
CA PHE A 25 2.65 -5.25 -13.70
C PHE A 25 3.15 -6.68 -13.96
N PHE A 26 2.34 -7.71 -13.72
CA PHE A 26 2.66 -9.09 -14.14
C PHE A 26 2.76 -9.19 -15.66
N ARG A 27 1.82 -8.56 -16.40
CA ARG A 27 1.89 -8.48 -17.86
C ARG A 27 3.16 -7.75 -18.31
N GLU A 28 3.48 -6.60 -17.72
CA GLU A 28 4.70 -5.85 -18.03
C GLU A 28 5.97 -6.67 -17.73
N TYR A 29 6.00 -7.44 -16.64
CA TYR A 29 7.09 -8.37 -16.35
C TYR A 29 7.17 -9.49 -17.39
N TYR A 30 6.05 -10.09 -17.77
CA TYR A 30 6.03 -11.16 -18.78
C TYR A 30 6.62 -10.68 -20.12
N LEU A 31 6.25 -9.45 -20.53
CA LEU A 31 6.69 -8.87 -21.80
C LEU A 31 8.14 -8.35 -21.77
N LYS A 32 8.55 -7.69 -20.68
CA LYS A 32 9.83 -6.94 -20.62
C LYS A 32 10.86 -7.54 -19.67
N ARG A 33 10.49 -8.56 -18.89
CA ARG A 33 11.32 -9.24 -17.87
C ARG A 33 11.95 -8.29 -16.84
N LEU A 34 11.28 -7.17 -16.56
CA LEU A 34 11.74 -6.17 -15.59
C LEU A 34 11.47 -6.63 -14.15
N ARG A 35 12.53 -6.86 -13.38
CA ARG A 35 12.45 -7.28 -11.96
C ARG A 35 11.60 -6.33 -11.10
N ALA A 36 11.67 -5.02 -11.38
CA ALA A 36 10.86 -4.02 -10.69
C ALA A 36 9.35 -4.27 -10.89
N SER A 37 8.92 -4.60 -12.12
CA SER A 37 7.52 -4.91 -12.41
C SER A 37 7.05 -6.16 -11.66
N LEU A 38 7.87 -7.21 -11.56
CA LEU A 38 7.52 -8.40 -10.77
C LEU A 38 7.34 -8.07 -9.29
N ALA A 39 8.25 -7.27 -8.73
CA ALA A 39 8.18 -6.85 -7.33
C ALA A 39 6.92 -6.03 -7.05
N TRP A 40 6.61 -5.05 -7.90
CA TRP A 40 5.37 -4.29 -7.83
C TRP A 40 4.12 -5.17 -7.94
N ALA A 41 4.10 -6.10 -8.90
CA ALA A 41 2.98 -7.00 -9.11
C ALA A 41 2.70 -7.88 -7.89
N ALA A 42 3.73 -8.53 -7.36
CA ALA A 42 3.64 -9.37 -6.17
C ALA A 42 3.29 -8.54 -4.93
N GLY A 43 3.93 -7.38 -4.73
CA GLY A 43 3.65 -6.50 -3.60
C GLY A 43 2.21 -6.01 -3.56
N LEU A 44 1.69 -5.55 -4.71
CA LEU A 44 0.29 -5.10 -4.83
C LEU A 44 -0.72 -6.25 -4.70
N LEU A 45 -0.39 -7.45 -5.20
CA LEU A 45 -1.24 -8.63 -4.99
C LEU A 45 -1.38 -8.97 -3.51
N LEU A 46 -0.25 -9.05 -2.81
CA LEU A 46 -0.22 -9.37 -1.38
C LEU A 46 -0.92 -8.26 -0.57
N TYR A 47 -0.72 -6.99 -0.94
CA TYR A 47 -1.43 -5.88 -0.31
C TYR A 47 -2.95 -6.01 -0.49
N GLY A 48 -3.43 -6.31 -1.70
CA GLY A 48 -4.85 -6.56 -1.97
C GLY A 48 -5.42 -7.70 -1.13
N ILE A 49 -4.66 -8.80 -0.94
CA ILE A 49 -5.05 -9.92 -0.06
C ILE A 49 -5.20 -9.47 1.40
N VAL A 50 -4.26 -8.65 1.90
CA VAL A 50 -4.36 -8.08 3.26
C VAL A 50 -5.62 -7.22 3.40
N GLN A 51 -5.93 -6.40 2.40
CA GLN A 51 -7.12 -5.54 2.41
C GLN A 51 -8.42 -6.36 2.37
N ILE A 52 -8.47 -7.48 1.64
CA ILE A 52 -9.58 -8.44 1.70
C ILE A 52 -9.72 -9.00 3.12
N GLY A 53 -8.62 -9.42 3.73
CA GLY A 53 -8.60 -9.94 5.10
C GLY A 53 -9.10 -8.90 6.11
N HIS A 54 -8.66 -7.65 5.99
CA HIS A 54 -9.11 -6.55 6.85
C HIS A 54 -10.61 -6.30 6.70
N LEU A 55 -11.12 -6.20 5.46
CA LEU A 55 -12.55 -6.02 5.23
C LEU A 55 -13.37 -7.20 5.81
N ALA A 56 -12.89 -8.44 5.64
CA ALA A 56 -13.55 -9.61 6.20
C ALA A 56 -13.59 -9.60 7.73
N VAL A 57 -12.49 -9.21 8.39
CA VAL A 57 -12.42 -9.04 9.85
C VAL A 57 -13.41 -7.98 10.32
N ALA A 58 -13.48 -6.84 9.63
CA ALA A 58 -14.41 -5.76 9.97
C ALA A 58 -15.88 -6.20 9.86
N MET A 59 -16.21 -7.07 8.89
CA MET A 59 -17.58 -7.54 8.64
C MET A 59 -18.01 -8.73 9.51
N VAL A 60 -17.10 -9.66 9.80
CA VAL A 60 -17.42 -10.97 10.43
C VAL A 60 -16.96 -11.06 11.88
N GLY A 61 -16.04 -10.18 12.32
CA GLY A 61 -15.51 -10.11 13.67
C GLY A 61 -14.18 -10.85 13.88
N GLU A 62 -13.33 -10.31 14.74
CA GLU A 62 -11.93 -10.72 14.97
C GLU A 62 -11.77 -12.11 15.58
N VAL A 63 -12.69 -12.51 16.46
CA VAL A 63 -12.60 -13.75 17.25
C VAL A 63 -12.66 -15.00 16.36
N ALA A 64 -13.32 -14.92 15.20
CA ALA A 64 -13.44 -16.03 14.27
C ALA A 64 -12.14 -16.37 13.53
N MET A 65 -11.20 -15.43 13.40
CA MET A 65 -9.95 -15.61 12.65
C MET A 65 -8.83 -16.26 13.49
N GLY A 66 -8.73 -15.93 14.77
CA GLY A 66 -7.69 -16.43 15.67
C GLY A 66 -6.28 -15.88 15.40
N LYS A 67 -5.37 -16.03 16.39
CA LYS A 67 -4.00 -15.51 16.32
C LYS A 67 -3.18 -16.00 15.13
N PRO A 68 -3.23 -17.29 14.72
CA PRO A 68 -2.45 -17.76 13.57
C PRO A 68 -2.82 -17.06 12.26
N ALA A 69 -4.11 -16.80 12.02
CA ALA A 69 -4.56 -16.09 10.82
C ALA A 69 -4.13 -14.62 10.85
N MET A 70 -4.23 -13.95 12.00
CA MET A 70 -3.74 -12.59 12.20
C MET A 70 -2.22 -12.49 11.98
N GLY A 71 -1.46 -13.47 12.48
CA GLY A 71 -0.02 -13.54 12.23
C GLY A 71 0.31 -13.75 10.76
N GLY A 72 -0.42 -14.63 10.08
CA GLY A 72 -0.31 -14.80 8.63
C GLY A 72 -0.57 -13.50 7.87
N ALA A 73 -1.61 -12.75 8.23
CA ALA A 73 -1.92 -11.46 7.60
C ALA A 73 -0.79 -10.43 7.79
N LEU A 74 -0.21 -10.35 8.98
CA LEU A 74 0.94 -9.48 9.26
C LEU A 74 2.17 -9.88 8.44
N VAL A 75 2.45 -11.17 8.29
CA VAL A 75 3.55 -11.64 7.43
C VAL A 75 3.31 -11.27 5.96
N ILE A 76 2.10 -11.46 5.46
CA ILE A 76 1.72 -11.06 4.10
C ILE A 76 1.90 -9.55 3.91
N LEU A 77 1.49 -8.74 4.90
CA LEU A 77 1.69 -7.29 4.87
C LEU A 77 3.18 -6.90 4.86
N ALA A 78 4.00 -7.54 5.70
CA ALA A 78 5.45 -7.30 5.72
C ALA A 78 6.08 -7.55 4.35
N LEU A 79 5.70 -8.65 3.69
CA LEU A 79 6.14 -9.00 2.35
C LEU A 79 5.63 -7.99 1.31
N ALA A 80 4.36 -7.59 1.41
CA ALA A 80 3.76 -6.59 0.52
C ALA A 80 4.52 -5.27 0.56
N LEU A 81 4.73 -4.70 1.76
CA LEU A 81 5.45 -3.44 1.97
C LEU A 81 6.91 -3.55 1.49
N THR A 82 7.56 -4.67 1.81
CA THR A 82 8.94 -4.93 1.36
C THR A 82 9.05 -4.95 -0.16
N LEU A 83 8.11 -5.61 -0.84
CA LEU A 83 8.11 -5.72 -2.30
C LEU A 83 7.75 -4.41 -2.99
N ILE A 84 6.83 -3.63 -2.43
CA ILE A 84 6.51 -2.27 -2.93
C ILE A 84 7.74 -1.35 -2.78
N TYR A 85 8.39 -1.37 -1.61
CA TYR A 85 9.65 -0.65 -1.40
C TYR A 85 10.71 -1.10 -2.40
N TYR A 86 10.92 -2.42 -2.52
CA TYR A 86 11.94 -2.98 -3.40
C TYR A 86 11.68 -2.62 -4.86
N GLY A 87 10.44 -2.78 -5.35
CA GLY A 87 10.03 -2.38 -6.69
C GLY A 87 10.30 -0.91 -6.97
N THR A 88 10.00 -0.03 -6.02
CA THR A 88 10.32 1.41 -6.10
C THR A 88 11.82 1.65 -6.15
N SER A 89 12.60 1.01 -5.27
CA SER A 89 14.05 1.19 -5.19
C SER A 89 14.74 0.76 -6.50
N GLN A 90 14.28 -0.32 -7.12
CA GLN A 90 14.84 -0.83 -8.38
C GLN A 90 14.62 0.13 -9.55
N LEU A 91 13.55 0.95 -9.52
CA LEU A 91 13.25 1.94 -10.56
C LEU A 91 14.09 3.20 -10.43
N PHE A 92 14.42 3.61 -9.20
CA PHE A 92 14.94 4.97 -8.95
C PHE A 92 16.37 5.02 -8.43
N PHE A 93 16.93 3.92 -7.93
CA PHE A 93 18.29 3.88 -7.39
C PHE A 93 19.24 3.10 -8.29
N SER A 94 20.51 3.53 -8.32
CA SER A 94 21.56 2.86 -9.08
C SER A 94 21.88 1.47 -8.50
N PRO A 95 22.32 0.52 -9.33
CA PRO A 95 22.94 -0.72 -8.84
C PRO A 95 24.11 -0.41 -7.89
N GLY A 96 24.36 -1.23 -6.87
CA GLY A 96 25.40 -1.00 -5.86
C GLY A 96 24.99 -0.06 -4.72
N SER A 97 23.85 0.64 -4.82
CA SER A 97 23.39 1.52 -3.74
C SER A 97 22.76 0.74 -2.59
N PHE A 98 23.07 1.15 -1.36
CA PHE A 98 22.52 0.54 -0.13
C PHE A 98 20.98 0.49 -0.14
N PHE A 99 20.33 1.58 -0.57
CA PHE A 99 18.87 1.71 -0.63
C PHE A 99 18.23 0.69 -1.59
N ARG A 100 18.94 0.31 -2.66
CA ARG A 100 18.45 -0.70 -3.61
C ARG A 100 18.70 -2.13 -3.16
N GLU A 101 19.83 -2.38 -2.52
CA GLU A 101 20.32 -3.75 -2.28
C GLU A 101 20.00 -4.27 -0.89
N LYS A 102 20.05 -3.42 0.14
CA LYS A 102 19.99 -3.85 1.54
C LYS A 102 18.74 -3.36 2.26
N MET A 103 18.23 -2.17 1.90
CA MET A 103 17.13 -1.55 2.64
C MET A 103 15.83 -2.38 2.63
N SER A 104 15.53 -3.12 1.56
CA SER A 104 14.37 -4.03 1.54
C SER A 104 14.47 -5.12 2.61
N ALA A 105 15.67 -5.67 2.84
CA ALA A 105 15.89 -6.65 3.91
C ALA A 105 15.72 -6.01 5.31
N PHE A 106 16.16 -4.76 5.48
CA PHE A 106 15.92 -4.01 6.72
C PHE A 106 14.42 -3.74 6.95
N VAL A 107 13.68 -3.32 5.92
CA VAL A 107 12.22 -3.13 6.00
C VAL A 107 11.55 -4.44 6.42
N LEU A 108 11.91 -5.55 5.79
CA LEU A 108 11.36 -6.87 6.11
C LEU A 108 11.68 -7.28 7.56
N LEU A 109 12.93 -7.11 7.99
CA LEU A 109 13.37 -7.44 9.34
C LEU A 109 12.63 -6.61 10.40
N ILE A 110 12.51 -5.29 10.19
CA ILE A 110 11.77 -4.39 11.10
C ILE A 110 10.31 -4.83 11.20
N CYS A 111 9.66 -5.13 10.07
CA CYS A 111 8.29 -5.62 10.07
C CYS A 111 8.16 -6.94 10.83
N PHE A 112 9.03 -7.93 10.56
CA PHE A 112 8.97 -9.21 11.26
C PHE A 112 9.17 -9.08 12.77
N VAL A 113 10.18 -8.31 13.20
CA VAL A 113 10.46 -8.11 14.62
C VAL A 113 9.28 -7.42 15.29
N LEU A 114 8.77 -6.33 14.71
CA LEU A 114 7.63 -5.61 15.26
C LEU A 114 6.39 -6.51 15.33
N PHE A 115 6.05 -7.19 14.24
CA PHE A 115 4.83 -8.00 14.16
C PHE A 115 4.89 -9.22 15.08
N ALA A 116 6.07 -9.81 15.25
CA ALA A 116 6.28 -10.86 16.25
C ALA A 116 6.05 -10.35 17.68
N VAL A 117 6.55 -9.15 18.00
CA VAL A 117 6.29 -8.51 19.30
C VAL A 117 4.79 -8.27 19.48
N LEU A 118 4.10 -7.68 18.50
CA LEU A 118 2.66 -7.39 18.58
C LEU A 118 1.82 -8.67 18.80
N LEU A 119 2.12 -9.75 18.08
CA LEU A 119 1.42 -11.04 18.24
C LEU A 119 1.65 -11.68 19.61
N ALA A 120 2.86 -11.53 20.16
CA ALA A 120 3.21 -12.05 21.47
C ALA A 120 2.60 -11.23 22.61
N THR A 121 2.48 -9.90 22.45
CA THR A 121 2.03 -9.01 23.51
C THR A 121 0.52 -8.84 23.57
N PHE A 122 -0.17 -8.75 22.42
CA PHE A 122 -1.60 -8.43 22.40
C PHE A 122 -2.48 -9.70 22.40
N PRO A 123 -3.60 -9.69 23.15
CA PRO A 123 -4.62 -10.74 23.05
C PRO A 123 -5.30 -10.70 21.68
N THR A 124 -5.98 -11.79 21.31
CA THR A 124 -6.73 -11.87 20.03
C THR A 124 -7.92 -10.92 20.02
N GLU A 125 -8.50 -10.66 21.20
CA GLU A 125 -9.58 -9.71 21.41
C GLU A 125 -9.05 -8.28 21.21
N ASP A 126 -9.77 -7.46 20.45
CA ASP A 126 -9.41 -6.09 20.09
C ASP A 126 -8.07 -5.93 19.35
N PHE A 127 -7.52 -7.03 18.80
CA PHE A 127 -6.24 -7.03 18.12
C PHE A 127 -6.26 -6.06 16.92
N ALA A 128 -7.34 -6.06 16.12
CA ALA A 128 -7.42 -5.20 14.94
C ALA A 128 -7.61 -3.71 15.30
N ALA A 129 -8.14 -3.40 16.48
CA ALA A 129 -8.27 -2.01 16.96
C ALA A 129 -6.97 -1.47 17.58
N ARG A 130 -6.12 -2.34 18.16
CA ARG A 130 -4.92 -1.91 18.91
C ARG A 130 -3.65 -1.81 18.07
N ILE A 131 -3.65 -2.44 16.91
CA ILE A 131 -2.46 -2.60 16.05
C ILE A 131 -2.17 -1.46 15.09
N PRO A 132 -3.17 -0.79 14.49
CA PRO A 132 -2.92 0.27 13.52
C PRO A 132 -1.90 1.32 13.98
N PRO A 133 -1.90 1.79 15.26
CA PRO A 133 -0.89 2.74 15.75
C PRO A 133 0.56 2.28 15.64
N TYR A 134 0.82 0.97 15.57
CA TYR A 134 2.15 0.40 15.47
C TYR A 134 2.51 -0.01 14.03
N VAL A 135 1.53 -0.50 13.27
CA VAL A 135 1.75 -1.02 11.91
C VAL A 135 1.70 0.07 10.86
N GLU A 136 0.73 0.98 10.96
CA GLU A 136 0.53 2.03 9.96
C GLU A 136 1.72 2.98 9.81
N PRO A 137 2.45 3.38 10.88
CA PRO A 137 3.66 4.19 10.72
C PRO A 137 4.72 3.54 9.81
N LEU A 138 4.84 2.21 9.78
CA LEU A 138 5.76 1.53 8.87
C LEU A 138 5.26 1.60 7.42
N ALA A 139 3.96 1.38 7.20
CA ALA A 139 3.33 1.52 5.90
C ALA A 139 3.47 2.96 5.37
N THR A 140 3.19 3.95 6.22
CA THR A 140 3.40 5.38 5.96
C THR A 140 4.80 5.66 5.43
N LEU A 141 5.86 5.13 6.07
CA LEU A 141 7.24 5.38 5.62
C LEU A 141 7.50 4.81 4.21
N VAL A 142 7.00 3.61 3.92
CA VAL A 142 7.16 2.97 2.60
C VAL A 142 6.38 3.73 1.53
N PHE A 143 5.14 4.13 1.80
CA PHE A 143 4.32 4.87 0.85
C PHE A 143 4.82 6.30 0.66
N LEU A 144 5.31 6.96 1.71
CA LEU A 144 5.93 8.28 1.63
C LEU A 144 7.18 8.25 0.77
N PHE A 145 8.06 7.27 0.99
CA PHE A 145 9.24 7.05 0.14
C PHE A 145 8.85 6.88 -1.34
N THR A 146 7.79 6.11 -1.59
CA THR A 146 7.26 5.87 -2.93
C THR A 146 6.73 7.15 -3.57
N GLY A 147 5.89 7.91 -2.86
CA GLY A 147 5.33 9.17 -3.32
C GLY A 147 6.40 10.22 -3.62
N VAL A 148 7.39 10.37 -2.73
CA VAL A 148 8.55 11.27 -2.90
C VAL A 148 9.39 10.87 -4.11
N SER A 149 9.59 9.57 -4.34
CA SER A 149 10.35 9.08 -5.49
C SER A 149 9.68 9.46 -6.82
N PHE A 150 8.37 9.26 -6.95
CA PHE A 150 7.62 9.71 -8.12
C PHE A 150 7.58 11.25 -8.25
N TYR A 151 7.46 11.98 -7.14
CA TYR A 151 7.51 13.45 -7.15
C TYR A 151 8.85 13.97 -7.70
N ASN A 152 9.95 13.35 -7.29
CA ASN A 152 11.29 13.70 -7.77
C ASN A 152 11.44 13.49 -9.28
N VAL A 153 10.84 12.42 -9.82
CA VAL A 153 10.78 12.22 -11.28
C VAL A 153 9.95 13.32 -11.93
N PHE A 154 8.75 13.59 -11.43
CA PHE A 154 7.88 14.65 -11.95
C PHE A 154 8.61 15.99 -12.06
N ARG A 155 9.35 16.41 -11.02
CA ARG A 155 10.11 17.67 -11.01
C ARG A 155 11.19 17.75 -12.08
N ARG A 156 11.72 16.60 -12.53
CA ARG A 156 12.76 16.51 -13.57
C ARG A 156 12.21 16.44 -14.99
N LEU A 157 10.92 16.16 -15.16
CA LEU A 157 10.29 16.10 -16.48
C LEU A 157 9.97 17.51 -17.00
N GLY A 158 10.30 17.79 -18.26
CA GLY A 158 9.98 19.06 -18.91
C GLY A 158 8.46 19.30 -19.02
N PRO A 159 7.98 20.56 -19.12
CA PRO A 159 6.54 20.87 -19.18
C PRO A 159 5.79 20.19 -20.33
N GLY A 160 6.47 19.94 -21.44
CA GLY A 160 5.91 19.24 -22.61
C GLY A 160 6.06 17.72 -22.58
N ASP A 161 6.71 17.11 -21.57
CA ASP A 161 6.82 15.65 -21.52
C ASP A 161 5.43 15.07 -21.24
N PRO A 162 4.89 14.23 -22.13
CA PRO A 162 3.56 13.68 -21.95
C PRO A 162 3.45 12.98 -20.59
N ARG A 163 4.47 12.23 -20.14
CA ARG A 163 4.45 11.44 -18.90
C ARG A 163 4.34 12.29 -17.64
N ARG A 164 4.60 13.59 -17.71
CA ARG A 164 4.61 14.49 -16.55
C ARG A 164 3.30 14.46 -15.76
N ARG A 165 2.16 14.50 -16.47
CA ARG A 165 0.83 14.45 -15.82
C ARG A 165 0.60 13.12 -15.11
N THR A 166 0.88 11.99 -15.76
CA THR A 166 0.63 10.67 -15.16
C THR A 166 1.54 10.40 -13.97
N VAL A 167 2.82 10.79 -14.03
CA VAL A 167 3.76 10.69 -12.90
C VAL A 167 3.31 11.55 -11.71
N LEU A 168 2.77 12.75 -11.96
CA LEU A 168 2.20 13.59 -10.90
C LEU A 168 1.01 12.92 -10.23
N LEU A 169 0.07 12.36 -11.00
CA LEU A 169 -1.10 11.66 -10.45
C LEU A 169 -0.68 10.46 -9.59
N VAL A 170 0.33 9.70 -10.02
CA VAL A 170 0.88 8.60 -9.22
C VAL A 170 1.46 9.11 -7.91
N SER A 171 2.25 10.19 -7.96
CA SER A 171 2.83 10.78 -6.76
C SER A 171 1.76 11.29 -5.78
N LEU A 172 0.76 12.01 -6.29
CA LEU A 172 -0.39 12.48 -5.49
C LEU A 172 -1.16 11.31 -4.89
N GLY A 173 -1.44 10.26 -5.66
CA GLY A 173 -2.10 9.05 -5.16
C GLY A 173 -1.37 8.44 -3.96
N TRP A 174 -0.04 8.31 -4.01
CA TRP A 174 0.73 7.82 -2.87
C TRP A 174 0.71 8.75 -1.66
N PHE A 175 0.69 10.07 -1.85
CA PHE A 175 0.57 11.01 -0.73
C PHE A 175 -0.81 10.94 -0.05
N LEU A 176 -1.88 10.72 -0.81
CA LEU A 176 -3.21 10.49 -0.23
C LEU A 176 -3.26 9.16 0.53
N VAL A 177 -2.62 8.09 0.02
CA VAL A 177 -2.45 6.84 0.79
C VAL A 177 -1.65 7.07 2.09
N VAL A 178 -0.65 7.96 2.07
CA VAL A 178 0.08 8.34 3.28
C VAL A 178 -0.83 9.02 4.30
N ILE A 179 -1.68 9.95 3.87
CA ILE A 179 -2.64 10.62 4.75
C ILE A 179 -3.59 9.59 5.37
N ASP A 180 -4.10 8.66 4.57
CA ASP A 180 -4.94 7.55 5.06
C ASP A 180 -4.21 6.69 6.10
N THR A 181 -2.99 6.21 5.84
CA THR A 181 -2.25 5.41 6.83
C THR A 181 -1.96 6.16 8.13
N ILE A 182 -1.63 7.45 8.06
CA ILE A 182 -1.47 8.29 9.27
C ILE A 182 -2.81 8.39 10.02
N TYR A 183 -3.91 8.58 9.30
CA TYR A 183 -5.23 8.64 9.89
C TYR A 183 -5.60 7.32 10.59
N LEU A 184 -5.40 6.18 9.94
CA LEU A 184 -5.62 4.86 10.51
C LEU A 184 -4.77 4.62 11.76
N GLY A 185 -3.51 5.09 11.76
CA GLY A 185 -2.61 4.94 12.90
C GLY A 185 -2.97 5.77 14.14
N PHE A 186 -3.60 6.94 13.97
CA PHE A 186 -3.68 7.92 15.07
C PHE A 186 -5.06 8.53 15.32
N ALA A 187 -5.97 8.51 14.34
CA ALA A 187 -7.17 9.34 14.36
C ALA A 187 -8.46 8.63 13.92
N GLN A 188 -8.38 7.37 13.49
CA GLN A 188 -9.55 6.57 13.12
C GLN A 188 -10.54 6.46 14.28
N GLY A 189 -11.82 6.65 13.99
CA GLY A 189 -12.90 6.57 14.99
C GLY A 189 -13.04 7.80 15.90
N LEU A 190 -12.21 8.84 15.73
CA LEU A 190 -12.38 10.11 16.46
C LEU A 190 -13.65 10.87 16.04
N SER A 191 -14.03 10.78 14.77
CA SER A 191 -15.21 11.43 14.23
C SER A 191 -15.71 10.71 12.98
N ARG A 192 -17.00 10.40 12.96
CA ARG A 192 -17.65 9.77 11.80
C ARG A 192 -17.49 10.59 10.52
N THR A 193 -17.50 11.92 10.63
CA THR A 193 -17.30 12.80 9.47
C THR A 193 -15.87 12.67 8.94
N LEU A 194 -14.87 12.59 9.82
CA LEU A 194 -13.48 12.37 9.42
C LEU A 194 -13.30 10.98 8.80
N ASP A 195 -13.88 9.94 9.41
CA ASP A 195 -13.82 8.58 8.88
C ASP A 195 -14.34 8.55 7.43
N THR A 196 -15.50 9.18 7.18
CA THR A 196 -16.07 9.25 5.82
C THR A 196 -15.22 10.05 4.84
N VAL A 197 -14.68 11.20 5.24
CA VAL A 197 -13.83 12.01 4.35
C VAL A 197 -12.57 11.23 3.96
N ILE A 198 -11.91 10.59 4.92
CA ILE A 198 -10.70 9.82 4.68
C ILE A 198 -10.99 8.56 3.84
N ASN A 199 -12.10 7.86 4.11
CA ASN A 199 -12.51 6.71 3.28
C ASN A 199 -12.70 7.09 1.80
N ILE A 200 -13.33 8.24 1.53
CA ILE A 200 -13.51 8.77 0.17
C ILE A 200 -12.16 9.16 -0.44
N GLU A 201 -11.31 9.88 0.32
CA GLU A 201 -9.97 10.25 -0.10
C GLU A 201 -9.14 9.03 -0.49
N HIS A 202 -9.15 8.00 0.35
CA HIS A 202 -8.44 6.74 0.13
C HIS A 202 -8.92 6.03 -1.14
N ALA A 203 -10.22 6.00 -1.40
CA ALA A 203 -10.76 5.46 -2.65
C ALA A 203 -10.25 6.25 -3.87
N VAL A 204 -10.26 7.59 -3.79
CA VAL A 204 -9.73 8.48 -4.83
C VAL A 204 -8.23 8.24 -5.04
N ALA A 205 -7.45 8.05 -3.97
CA ALA A 205 -6.03 7.78 -4.02
C ALA A 205 -5.72 6.56 -4.91
N TRP A 206 -6.42 5.44 -4.69
CA TRP A 206 -6.24 4.22 -5.47
C TRP A 206 -6.72 4.35 -6.91
N LEU A 207 -7.77 5.12 -7.17
CA LEU A 207 -8.19 5.43 -8.54
C LEU A 207 -7.14 6.27 -9.29
N LEU A 208 -6.51 7.23 -8.61
CA LEU A 208 -5.41 8.01 -9.18
C LEU A 208 -4.19 7.14 -9.49
N LEU A 209 -3.84 6.22 -8.59
CA LEU A 209 -2.76 5.24 -8.81
C LEU A 209 -3.07 4.33 -10.00
N LEU A 210 -4.29 3.77 -10.06
CA LEU A 210 -4.75 2.92 -11.15
C LEU A 210 -4.68 3.64 -12.49
N TYR A 211 -5.23 4.85 -12.55
CA TYR A 211 -5.20 5.67 -13.75
C TYR A 211 -3.77 6.04 -14.16
N GLY A 212 -2.97 6.53 -13.21
CA GLY A 212 -1.61 7.03 -13.48
C GLY A 212 -0.63 5.94 -13.90
N MET A 213 -0.74 4.73 -13.32
CA MET A 213 0.19 3.63 -13.60
C MET A 213 -0.22 2.75 -14.78
N ALA A 214 -1.51 2.46 -14.96
CA ALA A 214 -2.00 1.52 -15.99
C ALA A 214 -2.68 2.22 -17.18
N LEU A 215 -3.70 3.06 -16.93
CA LEU A 215 -4.58 3.56 -18.00
C LEU A 215 -4.01 4.77 -18.76
N GLY A 216 -3.35 5.69 -18.06
CA GLY A 216 -2.78 6.91 -18.66
C GLY A 216 -1.58 6.65 -19.58
N LYS A 217 -1.00 5.43 -19.54
CA LYS A 217 -0.02 4.96 -20.51
C LYS A 217 -0.65 4.25 -21.70
N ALA A 218 -1.75 3.52 -21.48
CA ALA A 218 -2.49 2.83 -22.55
C ALA A 218 -3.22 3.81 -23.49
N ALA A 219 -3.59 5.00 -23.02
CA ALA A 219 -4.26 6.03 -23.82
C ALA A 219 -3.31 6.86 -24.74
N ARG A 220 -2.04 6.46 -24.87
CA ARG A 220 -1.01 7.19 -25.64
C ARG A 220 -0.32 6.36 -26.71
N THR A 221 -0.81 5.16 -26.96
CA THR A 221 -0.49 4.39 -28.17
C THR A 221 -1.49 4.72 -29.24
#